data_AF-A0A2N1JKV7-F1
#
_entry.id   AF-A0A2N1JKV7-F1
#
_cell.length_a   1.000
_cell.length_b   1.000
_cell.length_c   1.000
_cell.angle_alpha   90.00
_cell.angle_beta   90.00
_cell.angle_gamma   90.00
#
_symmetry.space_group_name_H-M   'P 1'
#
loop_
_entity.id
_entity.type
_entity.pdbx_description
1 polymer ?
#
loop_
_entity_poly.entity_id
_entity_poly.type
_entity_poly.pdbx_seq_one_letter_code
_entity_poly.pdbx_strand_id
1 'polypeptide(L)'
;MRSSAQLFFSLLAAADVQGAAQELTPAVSFADPISLLLTPLTLHSRIEDRPIIRSVDDVSVSKDGKRGRVTVTYDMADVEHTDTLQLKLKSDNEARPDDYAMVIPQDRFGLDASGVERLPADTVYRIHGVDVSEAFLEARALADGGDVPRIPAFGGTYPLEITVPGADGFTGTVMLQMSGVLDGTGTDGVLSAFVGQHGF
;
A
#
# COMPACT_ATOMS: atom_id res chain seq x y z
N MET A 1 2.25 -16.79 22.76
CA MET A 1 1.43 -16.57 21.53
C MET A 1 2.01 -15.37 20.83
N ARG A 2 2.09 -15.38 19.49
CA ARG A 2 2.45 -14.18 18.72
C ARG A 2 1.18 -13.35 18.55
N SER A 3 1.27 -12.02 18.70
CA SER A 3 0.14 -11.14 18.40
C SER A 3 -0.14 -11.12 16.90
N SER A 4 -1.35 -10.74 16.49
CA SER A 4 -1.71 -10.60 15.06
C SER A 4 -0.82 -9.59 14.34
N ALA A 5 -0.37 -8.56 15.04
CA ALA A 5 0.62 -7.62 14.53
C ALA A 5 1.95 -8.33 14.21
N GLN A 6 2.48 -9.14 15.14
CA GLN A 6 3.69 -9.93 14.88
C GLN A 6 3.49 -10.93 13.74
N LEU A 7 2.31 -11.53 13.61
CA LEU A 7 1.97 -12.42 12.50
C LEU A 7 2.01 -11.66 11.16
N PHE A 8 1.31 -10.53 11.05
CA PHE A 8 1.34 -9.69 9.85
C PHE A 8 2.75 -9.36 9.39
N PHE A 9 3.60 -8.87 10.30
CA PHE A 9 4.96 -8.50 9.97
C PHE A 9 5.82 -9.71 9.59
N SER A 10 5.58 -10.86 10.21
CA SER A 10 6.23 -12.12 9.82
C SER A 10 5.83 -12.53 8.39
N LEU A 11 4.57 -12.32 8.01
CA LEU A 11 4.05 -12.63 6.67
C LEU A 11 4.64 -11.67 5.63
N LEU A 12 4.69 -10.36 5.91
CA LEU A 12 5.37 -9.38 5.05
C LEU A 12 6.84 -9.72 4.84
N ALA A 13 7.56 -10.06 5.92
CA ALA A 13 8.97 -10.44 5.85
C ALA A 13 9.18 -11.74 5.05
N ALA A 14 8.20 -12.65 5.04
CA ALA A 14 8.20 -13.86 4.24
C ALA A 14 7.68 -13.67 2.80
N ALA A 15 7.37 -12.43 2.40
CA ALA A 15 6.69 -12.09 1.15
C ALA A 15 5.33 -12.79 0.96
N ASP A 16 4.67 -13.22 2.04
CA ASP A 16 3.28 -13.69 2.04
C ASP A 16 2.32 -12.50 2.17
N VAL A 17 2.19 -11.79 1.05
CA VAL A 17 1.40 -10.57 0.93
C VAL A 17 -0.09 -10.83 1.12
N GLN A 18 -0.54 -11.99 0.65
CA GLN A 18 -1.94 -12.38 0.74
C GLN A 18 -2.33 -12.71 2.17
N GLY A 19 -1.48 -13.47 2.87
CA GLY A 19 -1.64 -13.71 4.31
C GLY A 19 -1.56 -12.40 5.09
N ALA A 20 -0.61 -11.52 4.77
CA ALA A 20 -0.48 -10.22 5.43
C ALA A 20 -1.76 -9.37 5.28
N ALA A 21 -2.35 -9.28 4.09
CA ALA A 21 -3.56 -8.48 3.93
C ALA A 21 -4.80 -9.05 4.65
N GLN A 22 -4.84 -10.36 4.93
CA GLN A 22 -5.90 -10.97 5.75
C GLN A 22 -5.86 -10.50 7.22
N GLU A 23 -4.72 -9.96 7.66
CA GLU A 23 -4.54 -9.37 8.98
C GLU A 23 -4.91 -7.87 9.03
N LEU A 24 -5.44 -7.31 7.94
CA LEU A 24 -5.89 -5.93 7.84
C LEU A 24 -7.39 -5.77 8.05
N THR A 25 -7.79 -4.58 8.50
CA THR A 25 -9.19 -4.16 8.56
C THR A 25 -9.36 -2.70 8.11
N PRO A 26 -10.33 -2.37 7.23
CA PRO A 26 -11.21 -3.30 6.52
C PRO A 26 -10.45 -4.28 5.62
N ALA A 27 -11.09 -5.41 5.30
CA ALA A 27 -10.50 -6.40 4.41
C ALA A 27 -10.37 -5.82 3.00
N VAL A 28 -9.25 -6.09 2.34
CA VAL A 28 -9.02 -5.72 0.94
C VAL A 28 -9.51 -6.86 0.04
N SER A 29 -10.36 -6.54 -0.95
CA SER A 29 -10.82 -7.52 -1.94
C SER A 29 -9.71 -7.80 -2.94
N PHE A 30 -9.18 -9.01 -2.92
CA PHE A 30 -8.20 -9.48 -3.91
C PHE A 30 -8.81 -9.85 -5.27
N ALA A 31 -10.14 -9.84 -5.36
CA ALA A 31 -10.84 -10.00 -6.64
C ALA A 31 -10.84 -8.70 -7.46
N ASP A 32 -10.61 -7.56 -6.81
CA ASP A 32 -10.72 -6.25 -7.45
C ASP A 32 -9.37 -5.89 -8.09
N PRO A 33 -9.35 -5.40 -9.35
CA PRO A 33 -8.10 -5.02 -10.01
C PRO A 33 -7.31 -3.94 -9.28
N ILE A 34 -7.99 -3.06 -8.53
CA ILE A 34 -7.31 -2.04 -7.70
C ILE A 34 -6.36 -2.67 -6.67
N SER A 35 -6.60 -3.90 -6.23
CA SER A 35 -5.76 -4.62 -5.28
C SER A 35 -4.61 -5.39 -5.95
N LEU A 36 -4.41 -5.24 -7.26
CA LEU A 36 -3.35 -5.89 -8.03
C LEU A 36 -1.95 -5.51 -7.54
N LEU A 37 -1.77 -4.45 -6.75
CA LEU A 37 -0.46 -4.18 -6.15
C LEU A 37 -0.19 -5.02 -4.90
N LEU A 38 -1.18 -5.77 -4.38
CA LEU A 38 -1.04 -6.69 -3.24
C LEU A 38 -0.97 -8.17 -3.64
N THR A 39 -1.18 -8.53 -4.92
CA THR A 39 -1.29 -9.93 -5.37
C THR A 39 -0.05 -10.54 -6.04
N PRO A 40 0.74 -9.84 -6.89
CA PRO A 40 1.78 -10.48 -7.68
C PRO A 40 3.02 -10.67 -6.83
N LEU A 41 3.37 -11.93 -6.54
CA LEU A 41 4.58 -12.29 -5.79
C LEU A 41 5.86 -11.72 -6.43
N THR A 42 5.87 -11.53 -7.75
CA THR A 42 7.00 -10.97 -8.51
C THR A 42 7.11 -9.45 -8.42
N LEU A 43 6.00 -8.75 -8.17
CA LEU A 43 5.99 -7.32 -7.88
C LEU A 43 6.45 -7.09 -6.44
N HIS A 44 5.86 -7.86 -5.52
CA HIS A 44 6.49 -8.21 -4.25
C HIS A 44 7.86 -8.88 -4.56
N SER A 45 8.76 -9.28 -3.68
CA SER A 45 10.19 -9.55 -4.08
C SER A 45 11.01 -8.42 -4.75
N ARG A 46 10.47 -7.53 -5.61
CA ARG A 46 11.22 -6.52 -6.39
C ARG A 46 11.09 -5.07 -5.94
N ILE A 47 9.94 -4.66 -5.35
CA ILE A 47 9.80 -3.36 -4.63
C ILE A 47 11.10 -3.09 -3.87
N GLU A 48 11.70 -1.95 -4.21
CA GLU A 48 12.93 -1.45 -3.62
C GLU A 48 12.64 -0.98 -2.20
N ASP A 49 13.65 -0.99 -1.32
CA ASP A 49 13.52 -0.37 -0.01
C ASP A 49 12.37 -0.91 0.86
N ARG A 50 11.99 -2.18 0.67
CA ARG A 50 10.93 -2.81 1.47
C ARG A 50 11.19 -2.66 2.96
N PRO A 51 10.13 -2.53 3.77
CA PRO A 51 10.24 -2.53 5.22
C PRO A 51 10.99 -3.77 5.74
N ILE A 52 12.09 -3.55 6.44
CA ILE A 52 12.84 -4.57 7.19
C ILE A 52 12.51 -4.39 8.66
N ILE A 53 11.66 -5.26 9.20
CA ILE A 53 11.17 -5.15 10.57
C ILE A 53 12.29 -5.42 11.58
N ARG A 54 12.54 -4.44 12.47
CA ARG A 54 13.52 -4.53 13.55
C ARG A 54 12.90 -5.00 14.84
N SER A 55 11.78 -4.40 15.22
CA SER A 55 11.02 -4.76 16.42
C SER A 55 9.53 -4.51 16.25
N VAL A 56 8.75 -5.32 16.96
CA VAL A 56 7.31 -5.13 17.13
C VAL A 56 7.06 -5.23 18.62
N ASP A 57 6.64 -4.11 19.22
CA ASP A 57 6.35 -4.05 20.64
C ASP A 57 5.09 -4.86 21.00
N ASP A 58 4.87 -5.04 22.31
CA ASP A 58 3.63 -5.63 22.79
C ASP A 58 2.41 -4.75 22.47
N VAL A 59 1.26 -5.39 22.29
CA VAL A 59 0.01 -4.68 22.01
C VAL A 59 -0.50 -3.98 23.26
N SER A 60 -0.63 -2.66 23.19
CA SER A 60 -1.33 -1.86 24.20
C SER A 60 -2.82 -1.81 23.90
N VAL A 61 -3.66 -2.39 24.76
CA VAL A 61 -5.11 -2.51 24.57
C VAL A 61 -5.88 -1.38 25.30
N SER A 62 -6.96 -0.90 24.71
CA SER A 62 -7.89 0.07 25.34
C SER A 62 -8.68 -0.57 26.49
N LYS A 63 -9.25 0.27 27.38
CA LYS A 63 -10.03 -0.22 28.53
C LYS A 63 -11.23 -1.10 28.17
N ASP A 64 -11.82 -0.90 27.00
CA ASP A 64 -12.96 -1.68 26.50
C ASP A 64 -12.53 -2.97 25.78
N GLY A 65 -11.22 -3.23 25.64
CA GLY A 65 -10.69 -4.41 24.95
C GLY A 65 -10.82 -4.39 23.43
N LYS A 66 -11.51 -3.40 22.83
CA LYS A 66 -11.88 -3.46 21.40
C LYS A 66 -10.86 -2.84 20.46
N ARG A 67 -9.96 -1.99 20.99
CA ARG A 67 -8.93 -1.30 20.23
C ARG A 67 -7.57 -1.57 20.85
N GLY A 68 -6.55 -1.53 20.02
CA GLY A 68 -5.18 -1.65 20.47
C GLY A 68 -4.27 -0.72 19.68
N ARG A 69 -3.02 -0.65 20.14
CA ARG A 69 -1.92 0.00 19.44
C ARG A 69 -0.71 -0.89 19.53
N VAL A 70 0.09 -0.85 18.48
CA VAL A 70 1.41 -1.50 18.45
C VAL A 70 2.41 -0.51 17.88
N THR A 71 3.57 -0.44 18.53
CA THR A 71 4.72 0.30 18.00
C THR A 71 5.60 -0.65 17.22
N VAL A 72 6.03 -0.22 16.04
CA VAL A 72 6.84 -1.01 15.13
C VAL A 72 8.04 -0.18 14.72
N THR A 73 9.23 -0.76 14.86
CA THR A 73 10.47 -0.17 14.35
C THR A 73 10.94 -0.97 13.15
N TYR A 74 11.28 -0.30 12.06
CA TYR A 74 11.70 -0.94 10.81
C TYR A 74 12.56 -0.01 9.98
N ASP A 75 13.40 -0.57 9.13
CA ASP A 75 14.12 0.22 8.12
C ASP A 75 13.35 0.22 6.81
N MET A 76 13.25 1.38 6.17
CA MET A 76 12.66 1.54 4.84
C MET A 76 13.33 2.73 4.16
N ALA A 77 13.81 2.53 2.94
CA ALA A 77 14.60 3.51 2.18
C ALA A 77 15.84 4.01 2.94
N ASP A 78 16.60 3.06 3.51
CA ASP A 78 17.78 3.31 4.35
C ASP A 78 17.56 4.24 5.55
N VAL A 79 16.30 4.47 5.93
CA VAL A 79 15.90 5.28 7.08
C VAL A 79 15.19 4.37 8.09
N GLU A 80 15.53 4.52 9.37
CA GLU A 80 14.79 3.88 10.46
C GLU A 80 13.49 4.65 10.71
N HIS A 81 12.38 3.93 10.72
CA HIS A 81 11.05 4.44 11.02
C HIS A 81 10.55 3.82 12.33
N THR A 82 9.78 4.60 13.09
CA THR A 82 9.05 4.11 14.26
C THR A 82 7.60 4.56 14.17
N ASP A 83 6.71 3.62 13.89
CA ASP A 83 5.29 3.88 13.70
C ASP A 83 4.44 3.30 14.81
N THR A 84 3.38 4.04 15.17
CA THR A 84 2.30 3.52 16.03
C THR A 84 1.09 3.16 15.17
N LEU A 85 0.84 1.86 15.00
CA LEU A 85 -0.28 1.35 14.22
C LEU A 85 -1.50 1.11 15.12
N GLN A 86 -2.69 1.41 14.59
CA GLN A 86 -3.95 1.12 15.26
C GLN A 86 -4.38 -0.32 15.01
N LEU A 87 -4.96 -0.93 16.03
CA LEU A 87 -5.49 -2.29 15.99
C LEU A 87 -6.97 -2.30 16.37
N LYS A 88 -7.74 -3.22 15.79
CA LYS A 88 -9.16 -3.42 16.09
C LYS A 88 -9.44 -4.90 16.28
N LEU A 89 -10.20 -5.24 17.31
CA LEU A 89 -10.60 -6.61 17.58
C LEU A 89 -11.44 -7.17 16.42
N LYS A 90 -11.07 -8.35 15.91
CA LYS A 90 -11.69 -9.03 14.75
C LYS A 90 -13.10 -9.53 15.07
N SER A 91 -13.36 -9.96 16.31
CA SER A 91 -14.66 -10.49 16.76
C SER A 91 -14.94 -10.14 18.22
N ASP A 92 -16.21 -10.06 18.64
CA ASP A 92 -16.63 -9.68 20.01
C ASP A 92 -16.35 -10.78 21.09
N ASN A 93 -15.33 -11.61 20.91
CA ASN A 93 -14.91 -12.63 21.88
C ASN A 93 -13.95 -12.07 22.95
N GLU A 94 -13.60 -12.89 23.94
CA GLU A 94 -12.59 -12.53 24.96
C GLU A 94 -11.26 -12.24 24.28
N ALA A 95 -10.82 -10.98 24.34
CA ALA A 95 -9.71 -10.49 23.54
C ALA A 95 -8.37 -11.14 23.89
N ARG A 96 -7.75 -11.79 22.90
CA ARG A 96 -6.38 -12.29 22.95
C ARG A 96 -5.49 -11.48 21.99
N PRO A 97 -4.16 -11.47 22.19
CA PRO A 97 -3.24 -10.74 21.31
C PRO A 97 -3.34 -11.12 19.81
N ASP A 98 -3.82 -12.32 19.49
CA ASP A 98 -4.07 -12.86 18.15
C ASP A 98 -5.47 -12.52 17.57
N ASP A 99 -6.34 -11.85 18.34
CA ASP A 99 -7.69 -11.48 17.91
C ASP A 99 -7.79 -10.08 17.27
N TYR A 100 -6.68 -9.38 17.05
CA TYR A 100 -6.70 -8.02 16.50
C TYR A 100 -6.33 -8.00 15.01
N ALA A 101 -6.90 -7.09 14.23
CA ALA A 101 -6.43 -6.76 12.88
C ALA A 101 -5.81 -5.37 12.91
N MET A 102 -4.80 -5.10 12.07
CA MET A 102 -4.33 -3.72 11.94
C MET A 102 -5.31 -2.92 11.10
N VAL A 103 -5.60 -1.73 11.58
CA VAL A 103 -6.51 -0.81 10.92
C VAL A 103 -5.76 -0.12 9.80
N ILE A 104 -6.26 -0.29 8.57
CA ILE A 104 -5.81 0.45 7.40
C ILE A 104 -6.23 1.92 7.58
N PRO A 105 -5.29 2.88 7.50
CA PRO A 105 -5.64 4.30 7.38
C PRO A 105 -6.23 4.55 5.98
N GLN A 106 -7.55 4.57 5.85
CA GLN A 106 -8.22 4.56 4.53
C GLN A 106 -7.83 5.73 3.62
N ASP A 107 -7.44 6.86 4.19
CA ASP A 107 -7.03 8.09 3.49
C ASP A 107 -5.54 8.12 3.09
N ARG A 108 -4.74 7.21 3.66
CA ARG A 108 -3.27 7.21 3.49
C ARG A 108 -2.72 5.89 2.99
N PHE A 109 -3.47 4.80 3.04
CA PHE A 109 -2.96 3.50 2.63
C PHE A 109 -2.87 3.35 1.11
N GLY A 110 -1.71 2.92 0.64
CA GLY A 110 -1.45 2.68 -0.77
C GLY A 110 -0.98 3.92 -1.54
N LEU A 111 -0.75 3.72 -2.84
CA LEU A 111 -0.21 4.74 -3.73
C LEU A 111 -1.29 5.76 -4.08
N ASP A 112 -0.96 7.05 -4.00
CA ASP A 112 -1.77 8.09 -4.62
C ASP A 112 -1.69 7.94 -6.15
N ALA A 113 -2.85 7.69 -6.75
CA ALA A 113 -3.00 7.53 -8.19
C ALA A 113 -3.54 8.82 -8.85
N SER A 114 -3.62 9.94 -8.14
CA SER A 114 -4.02 11.22 -8.74
C SER A 114 -3.15 11.58 -9.96
N GLY A 115 -3.78 12.04 -11.04
CA GLY A 115 -3.16 12.27 -12.34
C GLY A 115 -3.50 11.22 -13.40
N VAL A 116 -3.88 9.99 -13.00
CA VAL A 116 -4.30 8.95 -13.97
C VAL A 116 -5.51 9.35 -14.80
N GLU A 117 -6.39 10.19 -14.26
CA GLU A 117 -7.60 10.67 -14.93
C GLU A 117 -7.30 11.53 -16.16
N ARG A 118 -6.12 12.14 -16.20
CA ARG A 118 -5.65 13.00 -17.30
C ARG A 118 -4.98 12.22 -18.43
N LEU A 119 -4.55 11.01 -18.13
CA LEU A 119 -3.88 10.15 -19.09
C LEU A 119 -4.89 9.38 -19.96
N PRO A 120 -4.53 9.06 -21.22
CA PRO A 120 -5.34 8.20 -22.08
C PRO A 120 -5.65 6.83 -21.45
N ALA A 121 -6.81 6.27 -21.79
CA ALA A 121 -7.28 4.99 -21.23
C ALA A 121 -6.42 3.77 -21.62
N ASP A 122 -5.63 3.89 -22.68
CA ASP A 122 -4.70 2.88 -23.16
C ASP A 122 -3.27 3.10 -22.66
N THR A 123 -3.09 3.98 -21.66
CA THR A 123 -1.81 4.15 -20.96
C THR A 123 -1.42 2.86 -20.26
N VAL A 124 -0.17 2.45 -20.44
CA VAL A 124 0.38 1.23 -19.83
C VAL A 124 1.24 1.60 -18.64
N TYR A 125 1.00 0.92 -17.52
CA TYR A 125 1.71 1.09 -16.26
C TYR A 125 2.47 -0.19 -15.93
N ARG A 126 3.77 -0.09 -15.66
CA ARG A 126 4.60 -1.22 -15.24
C ARG A 126 5.40 -0.88 -14.00
N ILE A 127 5.58 -1.87 -13.13
CA ILE A 127 6.50 -1.77 -12.00
C ILE A 127 7.44 -2.97 -12.09
N HIS A 128 8.74 -2.69 -12.24
CA HIS A 128 9.77 -3.71 -12.53
C HIS A 128 9.39 -4.66 -13.68
N GLY A 129 8.80 -4.12 -14.75
CA GLY A 129 8.33 -4.89 -15.91
C GLY A 129 7.05 -5.71 -15.70
N VAL A 130 6.46 -5.72 -14.51
CA VAL A 130 5.14 -6.32 -14.25
C VAL A 130 4.06 -5.32 -14.69
N ASP A 131 3.15 -5.75 -15.55
CA ASP A 131 2.01 -4.94 -15.96
C ASP A 131 1.01 -4.80 -14.80
N VAL A 132 0.77 -3.55 -14.41
CA VAL A 132 -0.16 -3.18 -13.33
C VAL A 132 -1.26 -2.26 -13.84
N SER A 133 -1.43 -2.15 -15.15
CA SER A 133 -2.33 -1.18 -15.78
C SER A 133 -3.77 -1.31 -15.29
N GLU A 134 -4.25 -2.53 -15.06
CA GLU A 134 -5.61 -2.77 -14.56
C GLU A 134 -5.88 -2.08 -13.21
N ALA A 135 -4.88 -1.98 -12.33
CA ALA A 135 -5.04 -1.28 -11.04
C ALA A 135 -5.28 0.22 -11.22
N PHE A 136 -4.49 0.84 -12.11
CA PHE A 136 -4.55 2.27 -12.40
C PHE A 136 -5.81 2.61 -13.22
N LEU A 137 -6.24 1.71 -14.12
CA LEU A 137 -7.50 1.85 -14.85
C LEU A 137 -8.72 1.73 -13.94
N GLU A 138 -8.69 0.81 -12.98
CA GLU A 138 -9.77 0.68 -11.98
C GLU A 138 -9.81 1.92 -11.08
N ALA A 139 -8.66 2.39 -10.56
CA ALA A 139 -8.60 3.62 -9.79
C ALA A 139 -9.16 4.82 -10.57
N ARG A 140 -8.80 4.94 -11.86
CA ARG A 140 -9.37 5.94 -12.76
C ARG A 140 -10.88 5.80 -12.93
N ALA A 141 -11.40 4.59 -13.08
CA ALA A 141 -12.83 4.34 -13.27
C ALA A 141 -13.65 4.66 -12.01
N LEU A 142 -13.04 4.53 -10.83
CA LEU A 142 -13.62 4.84 -9.53
C LEU A 142 -13.48 6.32 -9.13
N ALA A 143 -12.82 7.15 -9.94
CA ALA A 143 -12.64 8.56 -9.63
C ALA A 143 -13.98 9.31 -9.58
N ASP A 144 -14.20 10.08 -8.52
CA ASP A 144 -15.41 10.91 -8.34
C ASP A 144 -15.02 12.38 -8.16
N GLY A 145 -15.50 13.26 -9.03
CA GLY A 145 -15.22 14.69 -8.94
C GLY A 145 -13.73 15.09 -9.01
N GLY A 146 -12.83 14.19 -9.43
CA GLY A 146 -11.38 14.39 -9.43
C GLY A 146 -10.66 13.69 -8.26
N ASP A 147 -11.39 13.14 -7.30
CA ASP A 147 -10.84 12.33 -6.22
C ASP A 147 -10.63 10.90 -6.72
N VAL A 148 -9.37 10.57 -7.00
CA VAL A 148 -8.96 9.21 -7.42
C VAL A 148 -8.65 8.39 -6.16
N PRO A 149 -9.23 7.19 -5.98
CA PRO A 149 -8.89 6.34 -4.84
C PRO A 149 -7.43 5.88 -4.91
N ARG A 150 -6.83 5.72 -3.73
CA ARG A 150 -5.48 5.16 -3.60
C ARG A 150 -5.48 3.69 -4.01
N ILE A 151 -4.40 3.26 -4.66
CA ILE A 151 -4.19 1.86 -5.03
C ILE A 151 -3.54 1.13 -3.85
N PRO A 152 -4.21 0.14 -3.21
CA PRO A 152 -3.67 -0.60 -2.08
C PRO A 152 -2.26 -1.16 -2.34
N ALA A 153 -1.31 -0.79 -1.48
CA ALA A 153 0.09 -1.18 -1.58
C ALA A 153 0.74 -1.09 -0.19
N PHE A 154 1.74 -1.94 0.06
CA PHE A 154 2.53 -1.91 1.30
C PHE A 154 3.73 -0.97 1.17
N GLY A 155 4.39 -0.66 2.29
CA GLY A 155 5.60 0.15 2.31
C GLY A 155 6.67 -0.31 1.32
N GLY A 156 7.40 0.66 0.76
CA GLY A 156 8.51 0.46 -0.16
C GLY A 156 8.55 1.52 -1.27
N THR A 157 9.49 1.34 -2.18
CA THR A 157 9.75 2.23 -3.31
C THR A 157 9.33 1.55 -4.62
N TYR A 158 8.44 2.20 -5.36
CA TYR A 158 7.82 1.67 -6.58
C TYR A 158 8.28 2.50 -7.80
N PRO A 159 9.21 1.98 -8.62
CA PRO A 159 9.53 2.59 -9.91
C PRO A 159 8.39 2.32 -10.90
N LEU A 160 7.49 3.30 -11.06
CA LEU A 160 6.36 3.22 -11.96
C LEU A 160 6.79 3.71 -13.35
N GLU A 161 6.95 2.76 -14.27
CA GLU A 161 7.11 3.02 -15.70
C GLU A 161 5.73 3.30 -16.31
N ILE A 162 5.63 4.42 -17.02
CA ILE A 162 4.41 4.88 -17.67
C ILE A 162 4.69 5.00 -19.16
N THR A 163 3.85 4.38 -19.97
CA THR A 163 3.89 4.51 -21.44
C THR A 163 2.53 5.01 -21.92
N VAL A 164 2.50 6.26 -22.35
CA VAL A 164 1.36 6.86 -23.05
C VAL A 164 1.56 6.66 -24.55
N PRO A 165 0.67 5.93 -25.24
CA PRO A 165 0.80 5.70 -26.68
C PRO A 165 0.41 6.94 -27.50
N GLY A 166 0.81 6.95 -28.78
CA GLY A 166 0.42 7.99 -29.75
C GLY A 166 1.56 8.92 -30.15
N ALA A 167 1.28 9.84 -31.09
CA ALA A 167 2.26 10.76 -31.65
C ALA A 167 2.78 11.78 -30.62
N ASP A 168 1.92 12.18 -29.69
CA ASP A 168 2.23 13.04 -28.55
C ASP A 168 2.41 12.25 -27.25
N GLY A 169 2.59 10.93 -27.37
CA GLY A 169 2.81 10.02 -26.24
C GLY A 169 4.21 10.16 -25.64
N PHE A 170 4.42 9.54 -24.48
CA PHE A 170 5.72 9.50 -23.82
C PHE A 170 5.94 8.17 -23.11
N THR A 171 7.21 7.88 -22.85
CA THR A 171 7.63 6.84 -21.91
C THR A 171 8.52 7.48 -20.85
N GLY A 172 8.21 7.24 -19.58
CA GLY A 172 9.01 7.74 -18.47
C GLY A 172 8.79 6.93 -17.20
N THR A 173 9.64 7.16 -16.21
CA THR A 173 9.58 6.47 -14.93
C THR A 173 9.46 7.49 -13.81
N VAL A 174 8.51 7.29 -12.91
CA VAL A 174 8.33 8.07 -11.68
C VAL A 174 8.55 7.17 -10.47
N MET A 175 9.31 7.65 -9.49
CA MET A 175 9.52 6.93 -8.24
C MET A 175 8.42 7.29 -7.25
N LEU A 176 7.63 6.30 -6.83
CA LEU A 176 6.61 6.45 -5.80
C LEU A 176 7.11 5.79 -4.52
N GLN A 177 7.46 6.59 -3.51
CA GLN A 177 8.00 6.12 -2.23
C GLN A 177 6.96 6.27 -1.13
N MET A 178 6.67 5.18 -0.43
CA MET A 178 5.77 5.18 0.73
C MET A 178 6.45 5.89 1.93
N SER A 179 5.65 6.55 2.78
CA SER A 179 6.13 7.15 4.03
C SER A 179 6.32 6.12 5.15
N GLY A 180 5.58 5.02 5.09
CA GLY A 180 5.71 3.91 6.03
C GLY A 180 5.03 2.62 5.56
N VAL A 181 5.02 1.58 6.41
CA VAL A 181 4.48 0.25 6.06
C VAL A 181 3.01 0.32 5.59
N LEU A 182 2.20 1.14 6.26
CA LEU A 182 0.79 1.37 5.95
C LEU A 182 0.47 2.86 5.66
N ASP A 183 1.51 3.68 5.45
CA ASP A 183 1.37 5.12 5.18
C ASP A 183 1.98 5.46 3.82
N GLY A 184 1.13 5.79 2.87
CA GLY A 184 1.48 6.14 1.50
C GLY A 184 1.57 7.62 1.22
N THR A 185 1.47 8.50 2.23
CA THR A 185 1.49 9.97 2.05
C THR A 185 2.71 10.49 1.29
N GLY A 186 3.83 9.76 1.30
CA GLY A 186 5.03 10.09 0.51
C GLY A 186 4.82 10.05 -1.01
N THR A 187 3.70 9.48 -1.46
CA THR A 187 3.28 9.41 -2.87
C THR A 187 2.33 10.55 -3.27
N ASP A 188 1.82 11.33 -2.32
CA ASP A 188 0.77 12.33 -2.56
C ASP A 188 1.22 13.36 -3.62
N GLY A 189 0.43 13.48 -4.70
CA GLY A 189 0.64 14.41 -5.80
C GLY A 189 1.86 14.11 -6.68
N VAL A 190 2.65 13.08 -6.39
CA VAL A 190 3.88 12.77 -7.14
C VAL A 190 3.56 12.37 -8.58
N LEU A 191 2.59 11.46 -8.75
CA LEU A 191 2.14 11.06 -10.08
C LEU A 191 1.51 12.23 -10.82
N SER A 192 0.64 13.00 -10.16
CA SER A 192 0.00 14.18 -10.74
C SER A 192 1.00 15.21 -11.26
N ALA A 193 2.06 15.48 -10.49
CA ALA A 193 3.13 16.38 -10.88
C ALA A 193 3.93 15.84 -12.07
N PHE A 194 4.24 14.55 -12.08
CA PHE A 194 4.93 13.89 -13.18
C PHE A 194 4.12 13.98 -14.48
N VAL A 195 2.82 13.66 -14.42
CA VAL A 195 1.87 13.78 -15.54
C VAL A 195 1.84 15.22 -16.08
N GLY A 196 1.78 16.22 -15.19
CA GLY A 196 1.82 17.64 -15.57
C GLY A 196 3.12 18.08 -16.26
N GLN A 197 4.27 17.51 -15.88
CA GLN A 197 5.56 17.79 -16.56
C GLN A 197 5.58 17.28 -18.01
N HIS A 198 4.75 16.28 -18.32
CA HIS A 198 4.59 15.71 -19.65
C HIS A 198 3.40 16.30 -20.44
N GLY A 199 2.75 17.34 -19.92
CA GLY A 199 1.72 18.10 -20.65
C GLY A 199 0.29 17.57 -20.50
N PHE A 200 0.00 16.78 -19.46
CA PHE A 200 -1.32 16.22 -19.17
C PHE A 200 -1.91 16.76 -17.86
#